data_AF-A0A523J8H8-F1
#
_entry.id   AF-A0A523J8H8-F1
#
_cell.length_a   1.000
_cell.length_b   1.000
_cell.length_c   1.000
_cell.angle_alpha   90.00
_cell.angle_beta   90.00
_cell.angle_gamma   90.00
#
_symmetry.space_group_name_H-M   'P 1'
#
loop_
_entity.id
_entity.type
_entity.pdbx_description
1 polymer ?
#
loop_
_entity_poly.entity_id
_entity_poly.type
_entity_poly.pdbx_seq_one_letter_code
_entity_poly.pdbx_strand_id
1 'polypeptide(L)'
;MEGFKIEIQASREHLRVRTWYLLKKGHHTGPFTHRELLSQMEREEIGGKDQVWKQGLDNWMHISDLQEFDPTPPIPVVEDKVEIKEEVVEAPKPEVKKSSFKYTLLLIPFMVIGFIYYFLTIPPKRYLPFTRLEPSALSRLKSLVVNQSFKGEMILSQDGRELWLATGREGPYRVHLVLNSVDGEILGTRKVRVSSKATLEQNWARFHTFELEYGTKIVPGKYTYKVIARSLGPKEKLDRFIKQMRGEPLGSEGFTLKGEILFTKDKLEAFTKKLSDYKKQLMAKRLGPYRVRLEKWQAFLSVLTKVDVLYQDTLGDIKYGKSIKNFEHKYNQFLGSMLRSLILEMREVYKSGAKNSDEYKKLYLYGRHIGEMVSDMVVKTKKYKILGPAPKGRLSRYFLKKTKGFKGRAEKEIGLLLDKINSFEQS
;
A
#
# COMPACT_ATOMS: atom_id res chain seq x y z
N MET A 1 8.20 -43.96 -38.43
CA MET A 1 8.84 -42.75 -39.03
C MET A 1 8.35 -41.42 -38.43
N GLU A 2 7.47 -41.42 -37.42
CA GLU A 2 7.06 -40.15 -36.75
C GLU A 2 7.93 -39.78 -35.55
N GLY A 3 8.49 -40.74 -34.81
CA GLY A 3 9.35 -40.47 -33.64
C GLY A 3 10.63 -39.69 -33.98
N PHE A 4 11.29 -40.03 -35.09
CA PHE A 4 12.53 -39.38 -35.52
C PHE A 4 12.33 -37.91 -35.96
N LYS A 5 11.13 -37.57 -36.44
CA LYS A 5 10.80 -36.21 -36.90
C LYS A 5 10.57 -35.26 -35.71
N ILE A 6 10.00 -35.77 -34.61
CA ILE A 6 9.76 -35.01 -33.38
C ILE A 6 11.08 -34.74 -32.65
N GLU A 7 11.99 -35.71 -32.60
CA GLU A 7 13.30 -35.57 -31.96
C GLU A 7 14.22 -34.56 -32.69
N ILE A 8 14.19 -34.54 -34.04
CA ILE A 8 14.91 -33.54 -34.85
C ILE A 8 14.31 -32.13 -34.68
N GLN A 9 13.00 -32.02 -34.47
CA GLN A 9 12.32 -30.72 -34.35
C GLN A 9 12.54 -30.11 -32.95
N ALA A 10 12.52 -30.91 -31.89
CA ALA A 10 12.92 -30.50 -30.54
C ALA A 10 14.43 -30.18 -30.46
N SER A 11 15.26 -30.92 -31.19
CA SER A 11 16.69 -30.63 -31.35
C SER A 11 16.97 -29.30 -32.09
N ARG A 12 16.05 -28.80 -32.93
CA ARG A 12 16.23 -27.50 -33.60
C ARG A 12 15.72 -26.29 -32.83
N GLU A 13 14.78 -26.48 -31.91
CA GLU A 13 14.25 -25.38 -31.08
C GLU A 13 15.22 -24.92 -29.99
N HIS A 14 15.94 -25.85 -29.33
CA HIS A 14 16.91 -25.46 -28.28
C HIS A 14 18.10 -24.65 -28.81
N LEU A 15 18.37 -24.72 -30.12
CA LEU A 15 19.36 -23.88 -30.81
C LEU A 15 18.92 -22.41 -30.98
N ARG A 16 17.60 -22.11 -30.86
CA ARG A 16 17.02 -20.78 -31.12
C ARG A 16 16.46 -20.09 -29.88
N VAL A 17 16.20 -20.82 -28.78
CA VAL A 17 15.69 -20.24 -27.54
C VAL A 17 16.86 -19.81 -26.64
N ARG A 18 16.80 -18.59 -26.11
CA ARG A 18 17.79 -18.04 -25.17
C ARG A 18 17.54 -18.58 -23.77
N THR A 19 18.23 -19.65 -23.39
CA THR A 19 18.06 -20.33 -22.09
C THR A 19 19.35 -20.44 -21.28
N TRP A 20 20.50 -20.08 -21.85
CA TRP A 20 21.81 -20.26 -21.24
C TRP A 20 22.37 -18.97 -20.64
N TYR A 21 23.02 -19.08 -19.50
CA TYR A 21 23.73 -17.99 -18.83
C TYR A 21 25.20 -18.36 -18.71
N LEU A 22 26.08 -17.39 -18.86
CA LEU A 22 27.54 -17.55 -18.79
C LEU A 22 28.07 -16.76 -17.59
N LEU A 23 29.00 -17.32 -16.84
CA LEU A 23 29.68 -16.65 -15.73
C LEU A 23 31.08 -16.21 -16.19
N LYS A 24 31.27 -14.91 -16.44
CA LYS A 24 32.55 -14.34 -16.87
C LYS A 24 33.04 -13.31 -15.86
N LYS A 25 34.22 -13.53 -15.28
CA LYS A 25 34.85 -12.63 -14.27
C LYS A 25 33.92 -12.29 -13.09
N GLY A 26 33.14 -13.25 -12.62
CA GLY A 26 32.22 -13.08 -11.48
C GLY A 26 30.88 -12.41 -11.81
N HIS A 27 30.58 -12.12 -13.08
CA HIS A 27 29.30 -11.60 -13.53
C HIS A 27 28.56 -12.60 -14.41
N HIS A 28 27.27 -12.77 -14.16
CA HIS A 28 26.37 -13.53 -15.03
C HIS A 28 25.96 -12.71 -16.26
N THR A 29 26.19 -13.25 -17.45
CA THR A 29 25.77 -12.65 -18.72
C THR A 29 24.82 -13.60 -19.44
N GLY A 30 23.81 -13.06 -20.12
CA GLY A 30 22.79 -13.85 -20.80
C GLY A 30 21.39 -13.23 -20.70
N PRO A 31 20.33 -13.93 -21.16
CA PRO A 31 20.38 -15.31 -21.68
C PRO A 31 20.88 -15.39 -23.14
N PHE A 32 21.64 -16.44 -23.46
CA PHE A 32 22.18 -16.78 -24.78
C PHE A 32 21.51 -18.02 -25.34
N THR A 33 21.50 -18.15 -26.66
CA THR A 33 21.19 -19.39 -27.37
C THR A 33 22.40 -20.32 -27.39
N HIS A 34 22.18 -21.63 -27.53
CA HIS A 34 23.27 -22.60 -27.66
C HIS A 34 24.20 -22.26 -28.85
N ARG A 35 23.64 -21.81 -29.99
CA ARG A 35 24.41 -21.37 -31.15
C ARG A 35 25.25 -20.12 -30.89
N GLU A 36 24.73 -19.15 -30.14
CA GLU A 36 25.50 -17.96 -29.76
C GLU A 36 26.71 -18.33 -28.89
N LEU A 37 26.58 -19.32 -27.99
CA LEU A 37 27.71 -19.82 -27.19
C LEU A 37 28.72 -20.60 -28.04
N LEU A 38 28.28 -21.48 -28.94
CA LEU A 38 29.20 -22.17 -29.88
C LEU A 38 30.00 -21.17 -30.73
N SER A 39 29.35 -20.14 -31.27
CA SER A 39 30.05 -19.11 -32.03
C SER A 39 30.98 -18.24 -31.16
N GLN A 40 30.74 -18.13 -29.84
CA GLN A 40 31.68 -17.48 -28.92
C GLN A 40 32.88 -18.38 -28.61
N MET A 41 32.69 -19.71 -28.57
CA MET A 41 33.79 -20.69 -28.44
C MET A 41 34.67 -20.71 -29.69
N GLU A 42 34.06 -20.70 -30.89
CA GLU A 42 34.79 -20.63 -32.17
C GLU A 42 35.63 -19.36 -32.30
N ARG A 43 35.18 -18.26 -31.70
CA ARG A 43 35.91 -16.98 -31.66
C ARG A 43 36.90 -16.88 -30.49
N GLU A 44 37.10 -17.95 -29.73
CA GLU A 44 37.95 -18.01 -28.52
C GLU A 44 37.57 -16.97 -27.44
N GLU A 45 36.33 -16.45 -27.46
CA GLU A 45 35.83 -15.47 -26.49
C GLU A 45 35.46 -16.12 -25.15
N ILE A 46 35.12 -17.40 -25.20
CA ILE A 46 34.84 -18.29 -24.07
C ILE A 46 35.52 -19.63 -24.32
N GLY A 47 35.96 -20.31 -23.26
CA GLY A 47 36.66 -21.59 -23.35
C GLY A 47 36.13 -22.63 -22.38
N GLY A 48 36.65 -23.86 -22.43
CA GLY A 48 36.16 -24.98 -21.63
C GLY A 48 36.14 -24.74 -20.10
N LYS A 49 36.97 -23.81 -19.59
CA LYS A 49 37.01 -23.44 -18.17
C LYS A 49 35.94 -22.45 -17.74
N ASP A 50 35.23 -21.81 -18.67
CA ASP A 50 34.14 -20.90 -18.33
C ASP A 50 32.91 -21.70 -17.87
N GLN A 51 32.13 -21.11 -16.97
CA GLN A 51 30.97 -21.76 -16.38
C GLN A 51 29.68 -21.28 -17.04
N VAL A 52 28.79 -22.23 -17.31
CA VAL A 52 27.46 -21.99 -17.89
C VAL A 52 26.37 -22.60 -17.02
N TRP A 53 25.16 -22.03 -17.12
CA TRP A 53 23.98 -22.51 -16.42
C TRP A 53 22.74 -22.37 -17.30
N LYS A 54 21.81 -23.33 -17.22
CA LYS A 54 20.47 -23.24 -17.81
C LYS A 54 19.44 -23.75 -16.80
N GLN A 55 18.20 -23.32 -16.94
CA GLN A 55 17.10 -23.79 -16.12
C GLN A 55 16.97 -25.32 -16.25
N GLY A 56 17.14 -26.04 -15.15
CA GLY A 56 17.18 -27.51 -15.11
C GLY A 56 18.54 -28.09 -14.70
N LEU A 57 19.59 -27.27 -14.59
CA LEU A 57 20.87 -27.66 -13.98
C LEU A 57 20.89 -27.28 -12.49
N ASP A 58 21.35 -28.19 -11.64
CA ASP A 58 21.42 -27.98 -10.19
C ASP A 58 22.46 -26.94 -9.79
N ASN A 59 23.55 -26.79 -10.55
CA ASN A 59 24.65 -25.85 -10.29
C ASN A 59 25.28 -25.32 -11.59
N TRP A 60 26.11 -24.29 -11.49
CA TRP A 60 26.96 -23.82 -12.59
C TRP A 60 27.95 -24.93 -13.00
N MET A 61 28.01 -25.25 -14.29
CA MET A 61 28.87 -26.31 -14.82
C MET A 61 29.91 -25.73 -15.77
N HIS A 62 31.12 -26.30 -15.82
CA HIS A 62 32.09 -25.92 -16.83
C HIS A 62 31.64 -26.39 -18.22
N ILE A 63 31.93 -25.60 -19.25
CA ILE A 63 31.58 -25.95 -20.63
C ILE A 63 32.17 -27.30 -21.03
N SER A 64 33.38 -27.63 -20.55
CA SER A 64 34.03 -28.93 -20.78
C SER A 64 33.29 -30.14 -20.19
N ASP A 65 32.41 -29.92 -19.20
CA ASP A 65 31.71 -31.00 -18.50
C ASP A 65 30.36 -31.31 -19.16
N LEU A 66 29.99 -30.57 -20.20
CA LEU A 66 28.72 -30.69 -20.91
C LEU A 66 28.95 -31.32 -22.29
N GLN A 67 28.52 -32.58 -22.45
CA GLN A 67 28.56 -33.31 -23.73
C GLN A 67 27.84 -32.57 -24.88
N GLU A 68 26.92 -31.65 -24.56
CA GLU A 68 26.23 -30.80 -25.55
C GLU A 68 27.18 -29.86 -26.31
N PHE A 69 28.41 -29.65 -25.83
CA PHE A 69 29.43 -28.79 -26.46
C PHE A 69 30.64 -29.56 -27.00
N ASP A 70 30.59 -30.90 -27.04
CA ASP A 70 31.65 -31.70 -27.65
C ASP A 70 31.65 -31.50 -29.18
N PRO A 71 32.84 -31.37 -29.82
CA PRO A 71 32.93 -31.29 -31.27
C PRO A 71 32.47 -32.62 -31.88
N THR A 72 31.27 -32.64 -32.45
CA THR A 72 30.77 -33.80 -33.18
C THR A 72 31.60 -34.00 -34.46
N PRO A 73 32.00 -35.24 -34.81
CA PRO A 73 32.73 -35.51 -36.04
C PRO A 73 31.86 -35.18 -37.27
N PRO A 74 32.47 -34.81 -38.41
CA PRO A 74 31.75 -34.35 -39.60
C PRO A 74 30.86 -35.46 -40.16
N ILE A 75 29.56 -35.19 -40.25
CA ILE A 75 28.59 -36.05 -40.94
C ILE A 75 28.78 -35.86 -42.45
N PRO A 76 28.91 -36.94 -43.25
CA PRO A 76 29.08 -36.86 -44.70
C PRO A 76 27.82 -36.30 -45.36
N VAL A 77 28.02 -35.35 -46.27
CA VAL A 77 26.97 -34.82 -47.16
C VAL A 77 26.60 -35.92 -48.15
N VAL A 78 25.42 -36.50 -47.99
CA VAL A 78 24.81 -37.38 -49.01
C VAL A 78 24.23 -36.49 -50.10
N GLU A 79 24.83 -36.52 -51.28
CA GLU A 79 24.30 -35.96 -52.52
C GLU A 79 23.09 -36.78 -52.98
N ASP A 80 21.89 -36.25 -52.79
CA ASP A 80 20.71 -36.74 -53.52
C ASP A 80 20.78 -36.25 -54.98
N LYS A 81 21.28 -37.14 -55.85
CA LYS A 81 21.03 -37.08 -57.29
C LYS A 81 19.54 -37.31 -57.54
N VAL A 82 18.81 -36.26 -57.89
CA VAL A 82 17.54 -36.39 -58.61
C VAL A 82 17.82 -36.19 -60.09
N GLU A 83 17.69 -37.28 -60.82
CA GLU A 83 17.79 -37.40 -62.26
C GLU A 83 16.57 -36.74 -62.92
N ILE A 84 16.77 -35.58 -63.55
CA ILE A 84 15.81 -35.00 -64.49
C ILE A 84 16.41 -35.15 -65.89
N LYS A 85 15.81 -36.04 -66.68
CA LYS A 85 16.00 -36.08 -68.13
C LYS A 85 15.27 -34.89 -68.72
N GLU A 86 16.02 -33.94 -69.29
CA GLU A 86 15.49 -33.03 -70.30
C GLU A 86 16.40 -33.01 -71.53
N GLU A 87 15.69 -33.01 -72.64
CA GLU A 87 16.07 -33.27 -74.02
C GLU A 87 16.94 -32.13 -74.57
N VAL A 88 18.02 -32.50 -75.26
CA VAL A 88 18.96 -31.56 -75.89
C VAL A 88 18.27 -30.88 -77.07
N VAL A 89 17.90 -29.61 -76.90
CA VAL A 89 17.67 -28.68 -78.00
C VAL A 89 18.76 -27.61 -77.93
N GLU A 90 19.63 -27.66 -78.92
CA GLU A 90 20.75 -26.75 -79.15
C GLU A 90 20.22 -25.35 -79.52
N ALA A 91 20.62 -24.31 -78.77
CA ALA A 91 20.35 -22.93 -79.13
C ALA A 91 21.56 -22.02 -78.79
N PRO A 92 21.80 -20.96 -79.57
CA PRO A 92 23.13 -20.48 -79.91
C PRO A 92 23.73 -19.47 -78.92
N LYS A 93 25.06 -19.30 -79.05
CA LYS A 93 25.95 -18.32 -78.38
C LYS A 93 25.29 -16.97 -78.03
N PRO A 94 25.46 -16.45 -76.80
CA PRO A 94 25.03 -15.10 -76.47
C PRO A 94 26.00 -14.06 -77.03
N GLU A 95 25.51 -13.24 -77.96
CA GLU A 95 26.13 -11.95 -78.30
C GLU A 95 25.82 -10.91 -77.21
N VAL A 96 26.87 -10.26 -76.74
CA VAL A 96 26.85 -9.20 -75.73
C VAL A 96 26.13 -7.96 -76.28
N LYS A 97 24.92 -7.67 -75.76
CA LYS A 97 24.24 -6.38 -75.97
C LYS A 97 24.50 -5.42 -74.81
N LYS A 98 24.97 -4.22 -75.18
CA LYS A 98 25.39 -3.12 -74.30
C LYS A 98 24.25 -2.61 -73.40
N SER A 99 24.49 -2.79 -72.10
CA SER A 99 24.08 -1.97 -70.96
C SER A 99 23.42 -0.60 -71.24
N SER A 100 22.12 -0.51 -70.98
CA SER A 100 21.39 0.71 -70.59
C SER A 100 20.93 0.65 -69.12
N PHE A 101 21.76 0.07 -68.25
CA PHE A 101 21.46 -0.17 -66.84
C PHE A 101 21.92 1.01 -65.94
N LYS A 102 21.40 2.23 -66.18
CA LYS A 102 21.78 3.42 -65.38
C LYS A 102 20.69 3.97 -64.44
N TYR A 103 19.45 3.48 -64.52
CA TYR A 103 18.36 3.93 -63.63
C TYR A 103 17.81 2.85 -62.68
N THR A 104 18.06 1.57 -62.94
CA THR A 104 17.64 0.45 -62.08
C THR A 104 18.46 0.33 -60.79
N LEU A 105 19.72 0.80 -60.77
CA LEU A 105 20.57 0.74 -59.58
C LEU A 105 20.27 1.86 -58.55
N LEU A 106 19.61 2.95 -58.97
CA LEU A 106 19.26 4.10 -58.12
C LEU A 106 17.95 3.91 -57.35
N LEU A 107 17.07 3.01 -57.79
CA LEU A 107 15.79 2.71 -57.12
C LEU A 107 15.94 1.73 -55.94
N ILE A 108 16.99 0.90 -55.96
CA ILE A 108 17.26 -0.09 -54.90
C ILE A 108 17.44 0.58 -53.52
N PRO A 109 18.23 1.65 -53.34
CA PRO A 109 18.34 2.29 -52.03
C PRO A 109 17.02 2.96 -51.59
N PHE A 110 16.21 3.50 -52.51
CA PHE A 110 14.89 4.05 -52.18
C PHE A 110 13.88 2.96 -51.78
N MET A 111 13.89 1.81 -52.44
CA MET A 111 13.10 0.64 -52.06
C MET A 111 13.56 0.07 -50.71
N VAL A 112 14.86 -0.01 -50.46
CA VAL A 112 15.41 -0.48 -49.18
C VAL A 112 15.11 0.51 -48.05
N ILE A 113 15.24 1.81 -48.28
CA ILE A 113 14.86 2.86 -47.31
C ILE A 113 13.35 2.85 -47.09
N GLY A 114 12.54 2.69 -48.15
CA GLY A 114 11.09 2.56 -48.05
C GLY A 114 10.65 1.31 -47.29
N PHE A 115 11.34 0.18 -47.50
CA PHE A 115 11.10 -1.09 -46.82
C PHE A 115 11.54 -1.05 -45.35
N ILE A 116 12.70 -0.46 -45.06
CA ILE A 116 13.19 -0.19 -43.71
C ILE A 116 12.23 0.76 -42.99
N TYR A 117 11.79 1.83 -43.64
CA TYR A 117 10.80 2.77 -43.10
C TYR A 117 9.45 2.06 -42.85
N TYR A 118 9.01 1.19 -43.75
CA TYR A 118 7.80 0.37 -43.59
C TYR A 118 7.91 -0.57 -42.38
N PHE A 119 9.03 -1.27 -42.22
CA PHE A 119 9.27 -2.16 -41.08
C PHE A 119 9.49 -1.41 -39.76
N LEU A 120 10.07 -0.21 -39.78
CA LEU A 120 10.21 0.64 -38.60
C LEU A 120 8.90 1.34 -38.20
N THR A 121 7.94 1.48 -39.13
CA THR A 121 6.66 2.14 -38.86
C THR A 121 5.53 1.19 -38.50
N ILE A 122 5.69 -0.13 -38.69
CA ILE A 122 4.76 -1.13 -38.15
C ILE A 122 5.20 -1.47 -36.72
N PRO A 123 4.56 -0.92 -35.67
CA PRO A 123 4.87 -1.34 -34.31
C PRO A 123 4.51 -2.83 -34.14
N PRO A 124 5.40 -3.67 -33.58
CA PRO A 124 5.03 -5.05 -33.24
C PRO A 124 3.83 -5.03 -32.31
N LYS A 125 2.75 -5.75 -32.67
CA LYS A 125 1.59 -5.93 -31.79
C LYS A 125 2.04 -6.72 -30.56
N ARG A 126 2.35 -6.02 -29.46
CA ARG A 126 2.66 -6.63 -28.17
C ARG A 126 1.35 -7.10 -27.54
N TYR A 127 1.18 -8.41 -27.44
CA TYR A 127 0.07 -8.98 -26.70
C TYR A 127 0.36 -8.85 -25.21
N LEU A 128 -0.43 -8.05 -24.50
CA LEU A 128 -0.37 -7.97 -23.04
C LEU A 128 -1.10 -9.18 -22.44
N PRO A 129 -0.41 -10.07 -21.69
CA PRO A 129 -1.07 -11.21 -21.07
C PRO A 129 -1.93 -10.74 -19.89
N PHE A 130 -3.26 -10.80 -20.00
CA PHE A 130 -4.22 -10.50 -18.93
C PHE A 130 -4.32 -11.62 -17.88
N THR A 131 -3.22 -12.35 -17.62
CA THR A 131 -3.20 -13.67 -16.96
C THR A 131 -3.63 -13.69 -15.49
N ARG A 132 -4.15 -12.60 -14.92
CA ARG A 132 -4.51 -12.46 -13.50
C ARG A 132 -5.73 -11.56 -13.24
N LEU A 133 -6.56 -11.34 -14.25
CA LEU A 133 -7.81 -10.60 -14.12
C LEU A 133 -8.99 -11.57 -14.00
N GLU A 134 -9.98 -11.21 -13.20
CA GLU A 134 -11.24 -11.94 -13.13
C GLU A 134 -11.96 -11.87 -14.50
N PRO A 135 -12.58 -12.95 -14.99
CA PRO A 135 -13.27 -12.94 -16.29
C PRO A 135 -14.33 -11.83 -16.41
N SER A 136 -15.07 -11.55 -15.33
CA SER A 136 -16.07 -10.46 -15.29
C SER A 136 -15.44 -9.08 -15.46
N ALA A 137 -14.24 -8.88 -14.93
CA ALA A 137 -13.48 -7.66 -15.03
C ALA A 137 -12.88 -7.48 -16.43
N LEU A 138 -12.41 -8.57 -17.04
CA LEU A 138 -11.91 -8.54 -18.42
C LEU A 138 -13.00 -8.16 -19.41
N SER A 139 -14.21 -8.68 -19.26
CA SER A 139 -15.36 -8.33 -20.12
C SER A 139 -15.73 -6.85 -20.03
N ARG A 140 -15.71 -6.28 -18.82
CA ARG A 140 -15.93 -4.84 -18.59
C ARG A 140 -14.87 -3.97 -19.27
N LEU A 141 -13.60 -4.35 -19.14
CA LEU A 141 -12.54 -3.58 -19.79
C LEU A 141 -12.60 -3.66 -21.31
N LYS A 142 -12.92 -4.83 -21.88
CA LYS A 142 -13.05 -5.01 -23.34
C LYS A 142 -14.18 -4.17 -23.92
N SER A 143 -15.32 -4.04 -23.24
CA SER A 143 -16.45 -3.24 -23.74
C SER A 143 -16.12 -1.75 -23.83
N LEU A 144 -15.24 -1.23 -22.97
CA LEU A 144 -14.77 0.16 -23.03
C LEU A 144 -13.88 0.44 -24.24
N VAL A 145 -13.09 -0.55 -24.67
CA VAL A 145 -12.25 -0.43 -25.87
C VAL A 145 -13.11 -0.39 -27.13
N VAL A 146 -14.14 -1.24 -27.21
CA VAL A 146 -15.04 -1.33 -28.37
C VAL A 146 -15.88 -0.06 -28.55
N ASN A 147 -16.37 0.52 -27.46
CA ASN A 147 -17.26 1.69 -27.52
C ASN A 147 -16.53 3.03 -27.78
N GLN A 148 -15.19 3.05 -27.79
CA GLN A 148 -14.32 4.24 -28.01
C GLN A 148 -14.67 5.51 -27.21
N SER A 149 -15.50 5.39 -26.17
CA SER A 149 -15.88 6.53 -25.34
C SER A 149 -14.66 7.09 -24.60
N PHE A 150 -14.63 8.40 -24.35
CA PHE A 150 -13.62 9.05 -23.50
C PHE A 150 -13.85 8.70 -22.01
N LYS A 151 -13.86 7.41 -21.71
CA LYS A 151 -13.94 6.81 -20.38
C LYS A 151 -12.75 5.89 -20.23
N GLY A 152 -12.28 5.75 -18.99
CA GLY A 152 -11.31 4.73 -18.66
C GLY A 152 -11.61 4.15 -17.30
N GLU A 153 -11.48 2.84 -17.21
CA GLU A 153 -11.73 2.06 -16.00
C GLU A 153 -10.41 1.45 -15.53
N MET A 154 -10.25 1.39 -14.22
CA MET A 154 -9.08 0.82 -13.58
C MET A 154 -9.48 -0.39 -12.76
N ILE A 155 -8.72 -1.47 -12.89
CA ILE A 155 -9.01 -2.73 -12.22
C ILE A 155 -7.74 -3.23 -11.55
N LEU A 156 -7.91 -3.75 -10.33
CA LEU A 156 -6.86 -4.41 -9.56
C LEU A 156 -6.76 -5.89 -9.97
N SER A 157 -5.53 -6.38 -10.13
CA SER A 157 -5.28 -7.80 -10.33
C SER A 157 -5.73 -8.63 -9.13
N GLN A 158 -6.03 -9.91 -9.34
CA GLN A 158 -6.46 -10.82 -8.26
C GLN A 158 -5.42 -10.94 -7.13
N ASP A 159 -4.13 -10.84 -7.46
CA ASP A 159 -3.04 -10.86 -6.49
C ASP A 159 -2.83 -9.50 -5.77
N GLY A 160 -3.53 -8.45 -6.19
CA GLY A 160 -3.44 -7.10 -5.66
C GLY A 160 -2.11 -6.38 -5.89
N ARG A 161 -1.29 -6.86 -6.83
CA ARG A 161 0.05 -6.31 -7.11
C ARG A 161 0.09 -5.36 -8.30
N GLU A 162 -0.87 -5.47 -9.22
CA GLU A 162 -0.89 -4.69 -10.45
C GLU A 162 -2.24 -3.98 -10.62
N LEU A 163 -2.20 -2.75 -11.13
CA LEU A 163 -3.37 -2.04 -11.61
C LEU A 163 -3.36 -2.00 -13.13
N TRP A 164 -4.49 -2.31 -13.72
CA TRP A 164 -4.71 -2.26 -15.16
C TRP A 164 -5.67 -1.12 -15.48
N LEU A 165 -5.28 -0.27 -16.42
CA LEU A 165 -6.11 0.80 -16.96
C LEU A 165 -6.49 0.44 -18.40
N ALA A 166 -7.79 0.47 -18.69
CA ALA A 166 -8.31 0.49 -20.05
C ALA A 166 -8.82 1.89 -20.39
N THR A 167 -8.60 2.32 -21.63
CA THR A 167 -9.12 3.60 -22.13
C THR A 167 -9.53 3.49 -23.59
N GLY A 168 -10.55 4.25 -24.00
CA GLY A 168 -10.94 4.36 -25.41
C GLY A 168 -9.90 5.01 -26.33
N ARG A 169 -8.80 5.59 -25.80
CA ARG A 169 -7.73 6.18 -26.60
C ARG A 169 -6.58 5.20 -26.84
N GLU A 170 -6.13 5.13 -28.10
CA GLU A 170 -4.99 4.33 -28.50
C GLU A 170 -3.66 5.07 -28.33
N GLY A 171 -2.69 4.44 -27.67
CA GLY A 171 -1.35 4.95 -27.45
C GLY A 171 -0.42 4.94 -28.67
N PRO A 172 0.84 5.34 -28.49
CA PRO A 172 1.57 5.32 -27.22
C PRO A 172 1.46 6.60 -26.37
N TYR A 173 1.11 6.46 -25.09
CA TYR A 173 1.18 7.55 -24.11
C TYR A 173 2.07 7.19 -22.90
N ARG A 174 2.80 8.17 -22.35
CA ARG A 174 3.36 8.07 -21.00
C ARG A 174 2.27 8.42 -20.01
N VAL A 175 2.01 7.52 -19.07
CA VAL A 175 0.92 7.67 -18.12
C VAL A 175 1.46 7.77 -16.70
N HIS A 176 0.98 8.79 -15.98
CA HIS A 176 1.25 9.00 -14.56
C HIS A 176 -0.05 8.82 -13.78
N LEU A 177 -0.08 7.81 -12.91
CA LEU A 177 -1.17 7.52 -12.00
C LEU A 177 -0.88 8.14 -10.63
N VAL A 178 -1.87 8.81 -10.05
CA VAL A 178 -1.87 9.25 -8.65
C VAL A 178 -3.11 8.67 -7.97
N LEU A 179 -2.92 7.96 -6.86
CA LEU A 179 -3.96 7.39 -6.01
C LEU A 179 -3.99 8.15 -4.69
N ASN A 180 -5.17 8.61 -4.27
CA ASN A 180 -5.39 9.21 -2.96
C ASN A 180 -6.44 8.40 -2.20
N SER A 181 -6.09 7.94 -1.00
CA SER A 181 -7.03 7.23 -0.12
C SER A 181 -8.23 8.11 0.24
N VAL A 182 -9.42 7.54 0.23
CA VAL A 182 -10.64 8.20 0.73
C VAL A 182 -10.69 8.07 2.26
N ASP A 183 -10.97 9.18 2.93
CA ASP A 183 -10.97 9.23 4.40
C ASP A 183 -12.10 8.36 4.97
N GLY A 184 -11.80 7.59 6.02
CA GLY A 184 -12.72 6.63 6.60
C GLY A 184 -13.05 5.41 5.73
N GLU A 185 -12.58 5.32 4.49
CA GLU A 185 -12.89 4.21 3.57
C GLU A 185 -11.69 3.27 3.34
N ILE A 186 -10.69 3.35 4.21
CA ILE A 186 -9.49 2.52 4.20
C ILE A 186 -9.26 1.81 5.54
N LEU A 187 -8.61 0.65 5.51
CA LEU A 187 -8.15 -0.08 6.69
C LEU A 187 -6.85 0.52 7.23
N GLY A 188 -6.85 1.83 7.47
CA GLY A 188 -5.71 2.60 7.94
C GLY A 188 -6.15 3.83 8.75
N THR A 189 -5.23 4.37 9.56
CA THR A 189 -5.48 5.59 10.36
C THR A 189 -4.93 6.85 9.72
N ARG A 190 -4.02 6.70 8.75
CA ARG A 190 -3.35 7.79 8.05
C ARG A 190 -3.75 7.77 6.60
N LYS A 191 -3.93 8.96 6.02
CA LYS A 191 -4.11 9.11 4.57
C LYS A 191 -2.89 8.54 3.86
N VAL A 192 -3.12 7.93 2.70
CA VAL A 192 -2.10 7.34 1.85
C VAL A 192 -2.21 7.94 0.47
N ARG A 193 -1.07 8.33 -0.09
CA ARG A 193 -0.97 8.73 -1.49
C ARG A 193 0.18 8.02 -2.17
N VAL A 194 -0.13 7.54 -3.35
CA VAL A 194 0.75 6.68 -4.12
C VAL A 194 0.76 7.18 -5.55
N SER A 195 1.93 7.20 -6.17
CA SER A 195 2.08 7.48 -7.58
C SER A 195 2.65 6.26 -8.31
N SER A 196 2.38 6.16 -9.61
CA SER A 196 2.90 5.11 -10.46
C SER A 196 3.05 5.62 -11.88
N LYS A 197 4.01 5.06 -12.61
CA LYS A 197 4.29 5.40 -14.01
C LYS A 197 4.17 4.15 -14.86
N ALA A 198 3.51 4.29 -16.01
CA ALA A 198 3.37 3.22 -16.99
C ALA A 198 3.36 3.79 -18.42
N THR A 199 3.45 2.90 -19.40
CA THR A 199 3.22 3.24 -20.81
C THR A 199 1.88 2.65 -21.23
N LEU A 200 1.04 3.48 -21.85
CA LEU A 200 -0.20 3.05 -22.48
C LEU A 200 0.14 2.57 -23.89
N GLU A 201 0.08 1.26 -24.10
CA GLU A 201 0.24 0.64 -25.41
C GLU A 201 -1.14 0.21 -25.90
N GLN A 202 -1.52 0.61 -27.12
CA GLN A 202 -2.90 0.48 -27.60
C GLN A 202 -3.85 1.13 -26.58
N ASN A 203 -4.82 0.40 -26.04
CA ASN A 203 -5.81 0.90 -25.09
C ASN A 203 -5.49 0.59 -23.62
N TRP A 204 -4.29 0.05 -23.33
CA TRP A 204 -3.99 -0.62 -22.06
C TRP A 204 -2.72 -0.13 -21.38
N ALA A 205 -2.79 0.17 -20.08
CA ALA A 205 -1.62 0.49 -19.27
C ALA A 205 -1.58 -0.39 -18.03
N ARG A 206 -0.40 -0.93 -17.71
CA ARG A 206 -0.15 -1.77 -16.54
C ARG A 206 0.76 -1.04 -15.55
N PHE A 207 0.29 -0.88 -14.32
CA PHE A 207 1.03 -0.28 -13.21
C PHE A 207 1.39 -1.35 -12.19
N HIS A 208 2.68 -1.60 -12.00
CA HIS A 208 3.19 -2.60 -11.05
C HIS A 208 4.14 -2.01 -9.99
N THR A 209 4.75 -0.86 -10.30
CA THR A 209 5.65 -0.16 -9.37
C THR A 209 4.93 1.04 -8.78
N PHE A 210 4.86 1.10 -7.46
CA PHE A 210 4.16 2.13 -6.71
C PHE A 210 5.12 2.89 -5.81
N GLU A 211 5.18 4.20 -5.99
CA GLU A 211 5.97 5.13 -5.17
C GLU A 211 5.03 5.75 -4.12
N LEU A 212 5.32 5.59 -2.83
CA LEU A 212 4.57 6.26 -1.77
C LEU A 212 5.02 7.72 -1.65
N GLU A 213 4.10 8.67 -1.86
CA GLU A 213 4.35 10.09 -1.59
C GLU A 213 4.19 10.39 -0.08
N TYR A 214 3.13 9.86 0.53
CA TYR A 214 2.93 9.89 1.98
C TYR A 214 2.13 8.68 2.46
N GLY A 215 2.40 8.25 3.70
CA GLY A 215 1.90 7.01 4.28
C GLY A 215 3.05 6.04 4.55
N THR A 216 2.77 4.92 5.22
CA THR A 216 3.78 3.89 5.50
C THR A 216 3.68 2.69 4.56
N LYS A 217 2.47 2.41 4.08
CA LYS A 217 2.18 1.33 3.13
C LYS A 217 0.84 1.59 2.45
N ILE A 218 0.63 0.96 1.30
CA ILE A 218 -0.70 0.89 0.70
C ILE A 218 -1.57 0.01 1.59
N VAL A 219 -2.73 0.52 1.98
CA VAL A 219 -3.71 -0.20 2.80
C VAL A 219 -4.96 -0.51 1.99
N PRO A 220 -5.66 -1.63 2.27
CA PRO A 220 -6.88 -1.93 1.54
C PRO A 220 -7.96 -0.88 1.75
N GLY A 221 -8.67 -0.50 0.68
CA GLY A 221 -9.86 0.35 0.74
C GLY A 221 -10.07 1.23 -0.48
N LYS A 222 -10.90 2.25 -0.35
CA LYS A 222 -11.31 3.10 -1.47
C LYS A 222 -10.27 4.17 -1.77
N TYR A 223 -9.91 4.31 -3.04
CA TYR A 223 -8.98 5.32 -3.54
C TYR A 223 -9.62 6.10 -4.68
N THR A 224 -9.36 7.40 -4.70
CA THR A 224 -9.59 8.23 -5.88
C THR A 224 -8.34 8.21 -6.73
N TYR A 225 -8.49 8.03 -8.04
CA TYR A 225 -7.36 8.03 -8.96
C TYR A 225 -7.41 9.23 -9.89
N LYS A 226 -6.23 9.74 -10.24
CA LYS A 226 -6.00 10.72 -11.31
C LYS A 226 -4.92 10.17 -12.24
N VAL A 227 -5.28 9.96 -13.49
CA VAL A 227 -4.38 9.52 -14.55
C VAL A 227 -4.06 10.71 -15.44
N ILE A 228 -2.78 10.98 -15.67
CA ILE A 228 -2.32 12.01 -16.58
C ILE A 228 -1.52 11.34 -17.68
N ALA A 229 -2.03 11.37 -18.91
CA ALA A 229 -1.40 10.80 -20.09
C ALA A 229 -0.79 11.89 -20.98
N ARG A 230 0.42 11.66 -21.49
CA ARG A 230 1.13 12.56 -22.43
C ARG A 230 1.62 11.75 -23.63
N SER A 231 1.37 12.19 -24.85
CA SER A 231 1.73 11.40 -26.03
C SER A 231 3.26 11.20 -26.17
N LEU A 232 3.66 10.00 -26.60
CA LEU A 232 5.05 9.58 -26.79
C LEU A 232 5.44 9.31 -28.26
N GLY A 233 4.51 9.40 -29.22
CA GLY A 233 4.78 8.89 -30.57
C GLY A 233 5.74 9.77 -31.41
N PRO A 234 6.46 9.17 -32.38
CA PRO A 234 7.35 9.88 -33.30
C PRO A 234 6.62 10.90 -34.17
N LYS A 235 5.38 10.58 -34.57
CA LYS A 235 4.50 11.47 -35.34
C LYS A 235 4.14 12.72 -34.54
N GLU A 236 3.83 12.61 -33.25
CA GLU A 236 3.55 13.77 -32.40
C GLU A 236 4.79 14.60 -32.07
N LYS A 237 5.99 14.00 -32.04
CA LYS A 237 7.24 14.76 -31.92
C LYS A 237 7.52 15.57 -33.20
N LEU A 238 7.29 14.97 -34.36
CA LEU A 238 7.43 15.63 -35.66
C LEU A 238 6.36 16.71 -35.87
N ASP A 239 5.11 16.44 -35.51
CA ASP A 239 4.02 17.41 -35.60
C ASP A 239 4.25 18.60 -34.66
N ARG A 240 4.70 18.35 -33.42
CA ARG A 240 5.13 19.44 -32.51
C ARG A 240 6.29 20.25 -33.08
N PHE A 241 7.27 19.59 -33.69
CA PHE A 241 8.39 20.26 -34.35
C PHE A 241 7.91 21.13 -35.53
N ILE A 242 7.01 20.62 -36.38
CA ILE A 242 6.46 21.36 -37.52
C ILE A 242 5.58 22.54 -37.04
N LYS A 243 4.72 22.33 -36.04
CA LYS A 243 3.88 23.39 -35.45
C LYS A 243 4.71 24.47 -34.77
N GLN A 244 5.78 24.08 -34.07
CA GLN A 244 6.75 25.02 -33.50
C GLN A 244 7.45 25.85 -34.59
N MET A 245 7.80 25.23 -35.73
CA MET A 245 8.36 25.95 -36.88
C MET A 245 7.35 26.89 -37.56
N ARG A 246 6.05 26.63 -37.46
CA ARG A 246 4.96 27.44 -38.03
C ARG A 246 4.39 28.51 -37.09
N GLY A 247 4.89 28.60 -35.84
CA GLY A 247 4.37 29.53 -34.85
C GLY A 247 2.96 29.22 -34.34
N GLU A 248 2.49 27.97 -34.52
CA GLU A 248 1.17 27.54 -34.07
C GLU A 248 1.17 27.22 -32.57
N PRO A 249 0.06 27.48 -31.84
CA PRO A 249 -0.05 27.13 -30.44
C PRO A 249 0.04 25.60 -30.24
N LEU A 250 1.00 25.18 -29.41
CA LEU A 250 1.18 23.78 -29.02
C LEU A 250 -0.04 23.29 -28.22
N GLY A 251 -0.91 22.53 -28.86
CA GLY A 251 -1.99 21.81 -28.19
C GLY A 251 -1.44 20.84 -27.14
N SER A 252 -2.13 20.71 -26.00
CA SER A 252 -1.79 19.69 -25.00
C SER A 252 -2.24 18.31 -25.49
N GLU A 253 -1.36 17.59 -26.20
CA GLU A 253 -1.58 16.23 -26.70
C GLU A 253 -1.54 15.18 -25.57
N GLY A 254 -2.48 15.31 -24.66
CA GLY A 254 -2.64 14.46 -23.49
C GLY A 254 -4.09 14.39 -23.07
N PHE A 255 -4.34 13.57 -22.05
CA PHE A 255 -5.66 13.49 -21.45
C PHE A 255 -5.54 13.22 -19.96
N THR A 256 -6.59 13.60 -19.23
CA THR A 256 -6.69 13.33 -17.80
C THR A 256 -7.93 12.48 -17.54
N LEU A 257 -7.78 11.37 -16.82
CA LEU A 257 -8.89 10.58 -16.32
C LEU A 257 -8.96 10.68 -14.80
N LYS A 258 -10.17 10.69 -14.27
CA LYS A 258 -10.44 10.66 -12.84
C LYS A 258 -11.49 9.59 -12.56
N GLY A 259 -11.40 8.95 -11.41
CA GLY A 259 -12.39 7.97 -10.97
C GLY A 259 -12.07 7.44 -9.58
N GLU A 260 -12.75 6.38 -9.21
CA GLU A 260 -12.61 5.72 -7.93
C GLU A 260 -12.36 4.22 -8.13
N ILE A 261 -11.56 3.64 -7.24
CA ILE A 261 -11.27 2.22 -7.25
C ILE A 261 -11.25 1.68 -5.82
N LEU A 262 -11.78 0.48 -5.65
CA LEU A 262 -11.61 -0.28 -4.42
C LEU A 262 -10.32 -1.09 -4.51
N PHE A 263 -9.30 -0.67 -3.77
CA PHE A 263 -8.01 -1.35 -3.69
C PHE A 263 -8.08 -2.43 -2.61
N THR A 264 -8.60 -3.62 -2.91
CA THR A 264 -8.62 -4.75 -1.98
C THR A 264 -8.62 -6.08 -2.73
N LYS A 265 -8.07 -7.13 -2.11
CA LYS A 265 -8.14 -8.50 -2.63
C LYS A 265 -9.43 -9.23 -2.21
N ASP A 266 -10.08 -8.71 -1.18
CA ASP A 266 -11.29 -9.31 -0.63
C ASP A 266 -12.50 -9.05 -1.53
N LYS A 267 -13.51 -9.91 -1.46
CA LYS A 267 -14.84 -9.60 -2.02
C LYS A 267 -15.41 -8.36 -1.33
N LEU A 268 -16.24 -7.60 -2.03
CA LEU A 268 -16.84 -6.35 -1.53
C LEU A 268 -17.50 -6.52 -0.15
N GLU A 269 -18.30 -7.58 0.02
CA GLU A 269 -19.00 -7.89 1.30
C GLU A 269 -18.04 -8.19 2.45
N ALA A 270 -16.97 -8.95 2.18
CA ALA A 270 -15.97 -9.26 3.20
C ALA A 270 -15.18 -8.00 3.59
N PHE A 271 -14.89 -7.14 2.61
CA PHE A 271 -14.22 -5.87 2.86
C PHE A 271 -15.09 -4.90 3.67
N THR A 272 -16.38 -4.74 3.33
CA THR A 272 -17.27 -3.84 4.07
C THR A 272 -17.44 -4.28 5.53
N LYS A 273 -17.51 -5.60 5.78
CA LYS A 273 -17.48 -6.14 7.14
C LYS A 273 -16.19 -5.79 7.88
N LYS A 274 -15.02 -6.05 7.27
CA LYS A 274 -13.71 -5.70 7.85
C LYS A 274 -13.59 -4.20 8.13
N LEU A 275 -14.09 -3.35 7.22
CA LEU A 275 -14.06 -1.89 7.38
C LEU A 275 -14.95 -1.44 8.54
N SER A 276 -16.15 -2.02 8.68
CA SER A 276 -17.04 -1.76 9.82
C SER A 276 -16.42 -2.17 11.14
N ASP A 277 -15.85 -3.39 11.22
CA ASP A 277 -15.19 -3.89 12.43
C ASP A 277 -13.97 -3.03 12.79
N TYR A 278 -13.19 -2.63 11.79
CA TYR A 278 -12.06 -1.72 11.97
C TYR A 278 -12.49 -0.34 12.49
N LYS A 279 -13.57 0.24 11.93
CA LYS A 279 -14.15 1.51 12.42
C LYS A 279 -14.59 1.38 13.89
N LYS A 280 -15.28 0.28 14.25
CA LYS A 280 -15.69 0.01 15.64
C LYS A 280 -14.49 -0.08 16.59
N GLN A 281 -13.44 -0.80 16.21
CA GLN A 281 -12.22 -0.90 17.01
C GLN A 281 -11.52 0.46 17.17
N LEU A 282 -11.46 1.25 16.10
CA LEU A 282 -10.88 2.60 16.15
C LEU A 282 -11.67 3.51 17.10
N MET A 283 -13.00 3.46 17.03
CA MET A 283 -13.88 4.21 17.94
C MET A 283 -13.71 3.75 19.38
N ALA A 284 -13.70 2.44 19.65
CA ALA A 284 -13.46 1.90 20.99
C ALA A 284 -12.12 2.37 21.58
N LYS A 285 -11.05 2.37 20.78
CA LYS A 285 -9.73 2.87 21.19
C LYS A 285 -9.72 4.37 21.48
N ARG A 286 -10.51 5.15 20.74
CA ARG A 286 -10.68 6.60 20.98
C ARG A 286 -11.53 6.90 22.21
N LEU A 287 -12.57 6.10 22.46
CA LEU A 287 -13.50 6.23 23.58
C LEU A 287 -12.91 5.77 24.93
N GLY A 288 -12.05 4.75 24.91
CA GLY A 288 -11.46 4.15 26.11
C GLY A 288 -10.96 5.17 27.15
N PRO A 289 -10.09 6.12 26.79
CA PRO A 289 -9.58 7.13 27.72
C PRO A 289 -10.66 8.04 28.35
N TYR A 290 -11.80 8.25 27.69
CA TYR A 290 -12.92 9.01 28.25
C TYR A 290 -13.70 8.18 29.27
N ARG A 291 -13.97 6.91 28.95
CA ARG A 291 -14.65 5.97 29.85
C ARG A 291 -13.84 5.74 31.12
N VAL A 292 -12.53 5.53 31.01
CA VAL A 292 -11.65 5.40 32.19
C VAL A 292 -11.74 6.65 33.07
N ARG A 293 -11.66 7.86 32.51
CA ARG A 293 -11.76 9.09 33.32
C ARG A 293 -13.13 9.26 33.97
N LEU A 294 -14.20 8.90 33.26
CA LEU A 294 -15.57 8.92 33.78
C LEU A 294 -15.67 8.03 35.04
N GLU A 295 -15.16 6.80 34.96
CA GLU A 295 -15.14 5.86 36.08
C GLU A 295 -14.36 6.43 37.29
N LYS A 296 -13.22 7.09 37.06
CA LYS A 296 -12.44 7.69 38.16
C LYS A 296 -13.17 8.85 38.83
N TRP A 297 -13.83 9.71 38.06
CA TRP A 297 -14.67 10.78 38.63
C TRP A 297 -15.83 10.20 39.45
N GLN A 298 -16.51 9.17 38.96
CA GLN A 298 -17.57 8.47 39.68
C GLN A 298 -17.05 7.81 40.97
N ALA A 299 -15.86 7.20 40.91
CA ALA A 299 -15.22 6.62 42.09
C ALA A 299 -14.91 7.69 43.15
N PHE A 300 -14.38 8.85 42.76
CA PHE A 300 -14.17 9.96 43.70
C PHE A 300 -15.48 10.49 44.27
N LEU A 301 -16.54 10.59 43.46
CA LEU A 301 -17.87 11.02 43.93
C LEU A 301 -18.45 10.04 44.96
N SER A 302 -18.26 8.74 44.75
CA SER A 302 -18.66 7.69 45.70
C SER A 302 -17.88 7.80 47.01
N VAL A 303 -16.55 7.94 46.95
CA VAL A 303 -15.71 8.16 48.14
C VAL A 303 -16.16 9.41 48.89
N LEU A 304 -16.35 10.52 48.20
CA LEU A 304 -16.76 11.80 48.79
C LEU A 304 -18.14 11.70 49.48
N THR A 305 -19.07 10.97 48.88
CA THR A 305 -20.39 10.74 49.46
C THR A 305 -20.30 9.90 50.73
N LYS A 306 -19.49 8.84 50.72
CA LYS A 306 -19.27 8.00 51.90
C LYS A 306 -18.53 8.74 53.02
N VAL A 307 -17.55 9.60 52.68
CA VAL A 307 -16.86 10.47 53.64
C VAL A 307 -17.84 11.40 54.34
N ASP A 308 -18.74 12.04 53.57
CA ASP A 308 -19.73 12.97 54.10
C ASP A 308 -20.66 12.28 55.10
N VAL A 309 -21.26 11.15 54.70
CA VAL A 309 -22.14 10.34 55.57
C VAL A 309 -21.39 9.92 56.84
N LEU A 310 -20.22 9.30 56.69
CA LEU A 310 -19.41 8.83 57.82
C LEU A 310 -19.07 9.97 58.80
N TYR A 311 -18.79 11.16 58.28
CA TYR A 311 -18.47 12.32 59.10
C TYR A 311 -19.69 12.88 59.84
N GLN A 312 -20.85 12.99 59.17
CA GLN A 312 -22.09 13.46 59.81
C GLN A 312 -22.54 12.51 60.91
N ASP A 313 -22.52 11.19 60.64
CA ASP A 313 -22.86 10.16 61.63
C ASP A 313 -21.95 10.27 62.85
N THR A 314 -20.63 10.35 62.62
CA THR A 314 -19.69 10.47 63.74
C THR A 314 -19.88 11.76 64.52
N LEU A 315 -20.17 12.89 63.86
CA LEU A 315 -20.50 14.15 64.53
C LEU A 315 -21.76 14.04 65.39
N GLY A 316 -22.76 13.28 64.95
CA GLY A 316 -23.97 12.97 65.71
C GLY A 316 -23.65 12.30 67.04
N ASP A 317 -22.80 11.26 67.01
CA ASP A 317 -22.53 10.38 68.14
C ASP A 317 -21.56 10.95 69.18
N ILE A 318 -20.57 11.74 68.76
CA ILE A 318 -19.48 12.14 69.67
C ILE A 318 -19.87 13.31 70.60
N LYS A 319 -19.42 13.24 71.86
CA LYS A 319 -19.57 14.33 72.86
C LYS A 319 -18.35 15.24 72.96
N TYR A 320 -17.15 14.72 72.65
CA TYR A 320 -15.88 15.44 72.77
C TYR A 320 -15.16 15.45 71.43
N GLY A 321 -14.51 16.57 71.06
CA GLY A 321 -13.79 16.65 69.78
C GLY A 321 -12.65 15.65 69.65
N LYS A 322 -12.02 15.27 70.78
CA LYS A 322 -10.99 14.22 70.80
C LYS A 322 -11.52 12.83 70.44
N SER A 323 -12.84 12.60 70.52
CA SER A 323 -13.47 11.32 70.18
C SER A 323 -13.63 11.10 68.67
N ILE A 324 -13.25 12.06 67.82
CA ILE A 324 -13.25 11.91 66.36
C ILE A 324 -12.29 10.80 65.86
N LYS A 325 -11.48 10.20 66.74
CA LYS A 325 -10.61 9.05 66.42
C LYS A 325 -11.37 7.89 65.76
N ASN A 326 -12.64 7.68 66.10
CA ASN A 326 -13.45 6.63 65.47
C ASN A 326 -13.71 6.93 63.98
N PHE A 327 -13.94 8.19 63.62
CA PHE A 327 -14.01 8.61 62.22
C PHE A 327 -12.69 8.36 61.50
N GLU A 328 -11.55 8.72 62.09
CA GLU A 328 -10.22 8.47 61.51
C GLU A 328 -10.01 6.98 61.25
N HIS A 329 -10.35 6.13 62.21
CA HIS A 329 -10.22 4.68 62.09
C HIS A 329 -11.09 4.12 60.95
N LYS A 330 -12.40 4.42 60.97
CA LYS A 330 -13.34 3.98 59.92
C LYS A 330 -12.96 4.53 58.54
N TYR A 331 -12.54 5.79 58.46
CA TYR A 331 -12.06 6.39 57.22
C TYR A 331 -10.85 5.62 56.70
N ASN A 332 -9.81 5.43 57.50
CA ASN A 332 -8.60 4.74 57.08
C ASN A 332 -8.86 3.29 56.65
N GLN A 333 -9.76 2.60 57.35
CA GLN A 333 -10.13 1.22 57.05
C GLN A 333 -10.88 1.08 55.71
N PHE A 334 -11.86 1.96 55.45
CA PHE A 334 -12.80 1.75 54.33
C PHE A 334 -12.59 2.69 53.14
N LEU A 335 -12.09 3.90 53.35
CA LEU A 335 -12.07 4.97 52.33
C LEU A 335 -10.67 5.50 52.05
N GLY A 336 -9.79 5.50 53.04
CA GLY A 336 -8.43 6.03 52.94
C GLY A 336 -7.56 5.21 51.98
N SER A 337 -7.66 3.88 52.06
CA SER A 337 -6.98 2.96 51.14
C SER A 337 -7.45 3.16 49.69
N MET A 338 -8.76 3.20 49.46
CA MET A 338 -9.37 3.44 48.16
C MET A 338 -8.96 4.80 47.57
N LEU A 339 -9.07 5.87 48.36
CA LEU A 339 -8.68 7.21 47.93
C LEU A 339 -7.19 7.28 47.57
N ARG A 340 -6.33 6.69 48.41
CA ARG A 340 -4.89 6.65 48.16
C ARG A 340 -4.57 5.88 46.87
N SER A 341 -5.22 4.72 46.66
CA SER A 341 -5.07 3.93 45.44
C SER A 341 -5.43 4.74 44.20
N LEU A 342 -6.58 5.43 44.21
CA LEU A 342 -7.00 6.30 43.11
C LEU A 342 -5.98 7.42 42.86
N ILE A 343 -5.54 8.11 43.92
CA ILE A 343 -4.55 9.19 43.79
C ILE A 343 -3.23 8.68 43.20
N LEU A 344 -2.74 7.53 43.65
CA LEU A 344 -1.49 6.93 43.18
C LEU A 344 -1.58 6.55 41.70
N GLU A 345 -2.65 5.86 41.31
CA GLU A 345 -2.90 5.48 39.91
C GLU A 345 -2.92 6.71 39.00
N MET A 346 -3.62 7.78 39.39
CA MET A 346 -3.66 9.01 38.59
C MET A 346 -2.30 9.70 38.51
N ARG A 347 -1.50 9.64 39.58
CA ARG A 347 -0.14 10.18 39.62
C ARG A 347 0.78 9.43 38.66
N GLU A 348 0.69 8.11 38.59
CA GLU A 348 1.50 7.29 37.68
C GLU A 348 1.20 7.63 36.22
N VAL A 349 -0.08 7.66 35.84
CA VAL A 349 -0.49 8.04 34.48
C VAL A 349 -0.05 9.46 34.14
N TYR A 350 -0.26 10.41 35.04
CA TYR A 350 0.19 11.79 34.87
C TYR A 350 1.72 11.89 34.68
N LYS A 351 2.50 11.19 35.50
CA LYS A 351 3.97 11.23 35.44
C LYS A 351 4.56 10.53 34.21
N SER A 352 3.84 9.55 33.64
CA SER A 352 4.31 8.83 32.45
C SER A 352 4.43 9.69 31.19
N GLY A 353 3.94 10.94 31.21
CA GLY A 353 3.94 11.81 30.03
C GLY A 353 2.98 11.35 28.93
N ALA A 354 2.05 10.43 29.25
CA ALA A 354 1.08 9.93 28.30
C ALA A 354 0.19 11.04 27.74
N LYS A 355 -0.32 10.81 26.53
CA LYS A 355 -1.31 11.67 25.88
C LYS A 355 -2.50 11.89 26.82
N ASN A 356 -2.88 13.14 27.06
CA ASN A 356 -3.88 13.60 28.04
C ASN A 356 -3.41 13.68 29.52
N SER A 357 -2.09 13.77 29.76
CA SER A 357 -1.52 13.89 31.12
C SER A 357 -2.16 15.00 31.97
N ASP A 358 -2.52 16.14 31.38
CA ASP A 358 -3.14 17.26 32.09
C ASP A 358 -4.51 16.91 32.68
N GLU A 359 -5.27 16.03 32.03
CA GLU A 359 -6.58 15.61 32.52
C GLU A 359 -6.45 14.67 33.72
N TYR A 360 -5.44 13.80 33.72
CA TYR A 360 -5.08 12.97 34.87
C TYR A 360 -4.49 13.80 36.03
N LYS A 361 -3.80 14.91 35.72
CA LYS A 361 -3.34 15.87 36.73
C LYS A 361 -4.53 16.49 37.48
N LYS A 362 -5.61 16.86 36.79
CA LYS A 362 -6.84 17.37 37.43
C LYS A 362 -7.44 16.34 38.39
N LEU A 363 -7.58 15.08 37.95
CA LEU A 363 -8.07 13.97 38.79
C LEU A 363 -7.18 13.74 40.03
N TYR A 364 -5.86 13.74 39.85
CA TYR A 364 -4.89 13.63 40.94
C TYR A 364 -5.04 14.76 41.96
N LEU A 365 -5.09 16.01 41.51
CA LEU A 365 -5.27 17.17 42.39
C LEU A 365 -6.63 17.13 43.09
N TYR A 366 -7.68 16.72 42.39
CA TYR A 366 -9.01 16.56 42.97
C TYR A 366 -9.00 15.54 44.12
N GLY A 367 -8.42 14.36 43.92
CA GLY A 367 -8.26 13.36 44.97
C GLY A 367 -7.44 13.87 46.16
N ARG A 368 -6.35 14.60 45.92
CA ARG A 368 -5.56 15.24 47.00
C ARG A 368 -6.38 16.21 47.83
N HIS A 369 -7.16 17.07 47.18
CA HIS A 369 -8.02 18.02 47.86
C HIS A 369 -9.11 17.33 48.70
N ILE A 370 -9.61 16.15 48.29
CA ILE A 370 -10.48 15.33 49.14
C ILE A 370 -9.73 14.88 50.41
N GLY A 371 -8.51 14.38 50.27
CA GLY A 371 -7.68 13.99 51.41
C GLY A 371 -7.40 15.14 52.38
N GLU A 372 -7.08 16.32 51.85
CA GLU A 372 -6.91 17.55 52.64
C GLU A 372 -8.20 17.96 53.37
N MET A 373 -9.35 17.84 52.70
CA MET A 373 -10.65 18.08 53.33
C MET A 373 -10.91 17.12 54.50
N VAL A 374 -10.61 15.83 54.35
CA VAL A 374 -10.77 14.84 55.42
C VAL A 374 -9.83 15.14 56.59
N SER A 375 -8.59 15.55 56.31
CA SER A 375 -7.67 16.01 57.35
C SER A 375 -8.22 17.23 58.11
N ASP A 376 -8.77 18.22 57.37
CA ASP A 376 -9.40 19.39 57.97
C ASP A 376 -10.58 19.01 58.88
N MET A 377 -11.40 18.03 58.48
CA MET A 377 -12.52 17.50 59.29
C MET A 377 -12.04 17.07 60.66
N VAL A 378 -10.95 16.31 60.71
CA VAL A 378 -10.36 15.83 61.97
C VAL A 378 -9.79 16.99 62.78
N VAL A 379 -8.94 17.82 62.17
CA VAL A 379 -8.23 18.89 62.87
C VAL A 379 -9.20 19.92 63.44
N LYS A 380 -10.19 20.37 62.67
CA LYS A 380 -11.18 21.36 63.13
C LYS A 380 -12.09 20.78 64.22
N THR A 381 -12.43 19.50 64.14
CA THR A 381 -13.25 18.84 65.18
C THR A 381 -12.49 18.70 66.49
N LYS A 382 -11.21 18.31 66.45
CA LYS A 382 -10.34 18.18 67.64
C LYS A 382 -10.15 19.48 68.42
N LYS A 383 -10.31 20.64 67.79
CA LYS A 383 -10.21 21.96 68.45
C LYS A 383 -11.30 22.19 69.51
N TYR A 384 -12.43 21.49 69.43
CA TYR A 384 -13.51 21.60 70.40
C TYR A 384 -13.29 20.62 71.56
N LYS A 385 -13.18 21.15 72.80
CA LYS A 385 -13.15 20.30 74.00
C LYS A 385 -14.47 19.53 74.13
N ILE A 386 -15.60 20.24 74.10
CA ILE A 386 -16.97 19.67 74.16
C ILE A 386 -17.71 20.04 72.87
N LEU A 387 -18.36 19.06 72.26
CA LEU A 387 -19.18 19.21 71.06
C LEU A 387 -20.66 19.28 71.44
N GLY A 388 -21.10 20.46 71.86
CA GLY A 388 -22.54 20.75 72.02
C GLY A 388 -23.26 20.92 70.67
N PRO A 389 -24.58 21.15 70.67
CA PRO A 389 -25.39 21.32 69.46
C PRO A 389 -24.87 22.43 68.53
N ALA A 390 -24.47 23.58 69.09
CA ALA A 390 -24.00 24.71 68.29
C ALA A 390 -22.65 24.45 67.57
N PRO A 391 -21.58 23.95 68.24
CA PRO A 391 -20.37 23.49 67.56
C PRO A 391 -20.63 22.43 66.48
N LYS A 392 -21.46 21.42 66.77
CA LYS A 392 -21.82 20.36 65.81
C LYS A 392 -22.48 20.95 64.56
N GLY A 393 -23.49 21.81 64.74
CA GLY A 393 -24.17 22.48 63.63
C GLY A 393 -23.24 23.37 62.79
N ARG A 394 -22.26 24.05 63.42
CA ARG A 394 -21.25 24.83 62.68
C ARG A 394 -20.32 23.94 61.84
N LEU A 395 -19.78 22.88 62.43
CA LEU A 395 -18.91 21.93 61.72
C LEU A 395 -19.65 21.22 60.59
N SER A 396 -20.85 20.70 60.88
CA SER A 396 -21.70 20.03 59.90
C SER A 396 -21.97 20.92 58.69
N ARG A 397 -22.49 22.14 58.88
CA ARG A 397 -22.75 23.09 57.78
C ARG A 397 -21.50 23.46 57.00
N TYR A 398 -20.39 23.69 57.70
CA TYR A 398 -19.12 24.04 57.05
C TYR A 398 -18.65 22.93 56.10
N PHE A 399 -18.62 21.69 56.58
CA PHE A 399 -18.15 20.57 55.76
C PHE A 399 -19.18 20.12 54.73
N LEU A 400 -20.48 20.18 55.03
CA LEU A 400 -21.52 19.91 54.04
C LEU A 400 -21.42 20.87 52.84
N LYS A 401 -21.19 22.17 53.11
CA LYS A 401 -20.95 23.16 52.04
C LYS A 401 -19.69 22.82 51.23
N LYS A 402 -18.60 22.43 51.90
CA LYS A 402 -17.32 22.06 51.25
C LYS A 402 -17.51 20.81 50.39
N THR A 403 -18.09 19.74 50.93
CA THR A 403 -18.44 18.50 50.21
C THR A 403 -19.34 18.79 49.01
N LYS A 404 -20.40 19.60 49.17
CA LYS A 404 -21.28 19.99 48.05
C LYS A 404 -20.52 20.67 46.92
N GLY A 405 -19.56 21.55 47.24
CA GLY A 405 -18.68 22.18 46.25
C GLY A 405 -17.76 21.18 45.53
N PHE A 406 -17.29 20.14 46.21
CA PHE A 406 -16.56 19.05 45.56
C PHE A 406 -17.46 18.19 44.67
N LYS A 407 -18.66 17.80 45.14
CA LYS A 407 -19.64 17.01 44.38
C LYS A 407 -20.02 17.72 43.08
N GLY A 408 -20.41 18.99 43.15
CA GLY A 408 -20.79 19.77 41.96
C GLY A 408 -19.67 19.90 40.93
N ARG A 409 -18.40 19.96 41.35
CA ARG A 409 -17.26 19.93 40.42
C ARG A 409 -17.12 18.57 39.72
N ALA A 410 -17.24 17.47 40.47
CA ALA A 410 -17.17 16.13 39.88
C ALA A 410 -18.34 15.86 38.94
N GLU A 411 -19.56 16.23 39.33
CA GLU A 411 -20.77 16.09 38.50
C GLU A 411 -20.67 16.88 37.19
N LYS A 412 -20.12 18.10 37.24
CA LYS A 412 -19.85 18.89 36.03
C LYS A 412 -18.88 18.18 35.09
N GLU A 413 -17.77 17.65 35.61
CA GLU A 413 -16.78 16.93 34.80
C GLU A 413 -17.33 15.61 34.24
N ILE A 414 -18.16 14.91 35.01
CA ILE A 414 -18.90 13.72 34.58
C ILE A 414 -19.81 14.07 33.40
N GLY A 415 -20.61 15.14 33.52
CA GLY A 415 -21.49 15.61 32.43
C GLY A 415 -20.70 15.91 31.15
N LEU A 416 -19.61 16.67 31.27
CA LEU A 416 -18.74 16.99 30.12
C LEU A 416 -18.14 15.74 29.46
N LEU A 417 -17.84 14.69 30.23
CA LEU A 417 -17.33 13.43 29.68
C LEU A 417 -18.43 12.60 29.02
N LEU A 418 -19.63 12.56 29.60
CA LEU A 418 -20.79 11.89 29.00
C LEU A 418 -21.17 12.54 27.67
N ASP A 419 -21.23 13.87 27.63
CA ASP A 419 -21.52 14.62 26.40
C ASP A 419 -20.49 14.31 25.30
N LYS A 420 -19.20 14.25 25.66
CA LYS A 420 -18.14 13.86 24.72
C LYS A 420 -18.32 12.42 24.23
N ILE A 421 -18.58 11.47 25.13
CA ILE A 421 -18.79 10.07 24.76
C ILE A 421 -19.98 9.95 23.80
N ASN A 422 -21.10 10.59 24.12
CA ASN A 422 -22.31 10.60 23.29
C ASN A 422 -22.03 11.22 21.90
N SER A 423 -21.24 12.30 21.85
CA SER A 423 -20.86 12.94 20.57
C SER A 423 -20.04 12.02 19.66
N PHE A 424 -19.23 11.12 20.23
CA PHE A 424 -18.47 10.11 19.49
C PHE A 424 -19.32 8.91 19.05
N GLU A 425 -20.38 8.60 19.78
CA GLU A 425 -21.31 7.51 19.43
C GLU A 425 -22.33 7.93 18.35
N GLN A 426 -22.59 9.24 18.22
CA GLN A 426 -23.46 9.82 17.18
C GLN A 426 -22.73 10.15 15.87
N SER A 427 -21.39 10.18 15.87
CA SER A 427 -20.53 10.44 14.70
C SER A 427 -20.05 9.17 14.03
#